data_AF-W0ERJ4-F1
#
_entry.id   AF-W0ERJ4-F1
#
_cell.length_a   1.000
_cell.length_b   1.000
_cell.length_c   1.000
_cell.angle_alpha   90.00
_cell.angle_beta   90.00
_cell.angle_gamma   90.00
#
_symmetry.space_group_name_H-M   'P 1'
#
loop_
_entity.id
_entity.type
_entity.pdbx_description
1 polymer ?
#
loop_
_entity_poly.entity_id
_entity_poly.type
_entity_poly.pdbx_seq_one_letter_code
_entity_poly.pdbx_strand_id
1 'polypeptide(L)'
;MLLLFFSFFLLQQAFPAENIDIPGDGKLSDVNILYVGRWDRSNPNLYHSYWTGAYLRVDFTGRNIGILLQSGTNLVVSIDGEDLRSINATSGLTRLNEVELSDGRHSLLVGAAGQNEELTFLGLSLDEGAVTYRAQGKFLIEYIGDSITATGGEDDQSAANYAWYTAEGLNCDHTQIAFSGLALTTGYGCLEEKIGLDSLYFCLKNYNHIDERPIQPWDFSYTPNMIVINLGTNDKCGSATDAVMKSSMFNFLSRLRNTYPQTTLVVMEPFNGSYSGPIESAVEKCKTLGDNNIQFVKTEGWLTEEDYKDGTHPNLSGRDKIVHNLMPYLKPLLPSDIKNVKKNDLSFSYDINSHKIIVHSLDEIKNILLYNSMGMLVYNNSISSDSCEIDLSGYMKGYYILRVQTSNNELVTYKVLKG
;
A
#
# COMPACT_ATOMS: atom_id res chain seq x y z
N MET A 1 59.31 5.38 28.13
CA MET A 1 58.86 5.91 26.83
C MET A 1 57.44 5.43 26.62
N LEU A 2 56.45 6.21 27.07
CA LEU A 2 55.03 5.87 26.99
C LEU A 2 54.36 6.92 26.09
N LEU A 3 53.90 6.53 24.91
CA LEU A 3 53.22 7.38 23.94
C LEU A 3 51.71 7.29 24.19
N LEU A 4 51.11 8.38 24.66
CA LEU A 4 49.67 8.57 24.73
C LEU A 4 49.17 9.10 23.37
N PHE A 5 48.40 8.29 22.65
CA PHE A 5 47.65 8.72 21.48
C PHE A 5 46.32 9.33 21.94
N PHE A 6 46.14 10.63 21.73
CA PHE A 6 44.82 11.28 21.78
C PHE A 6 44.15 11.13 20.43
N SER A 7 43.09 10.32 20.34
CA SER A 7 42.19 10.31 19.19
C SER A 7 41.20 11.47 19.32
N PHE A 8 41.29 12.45 18.41
CA PHE A 8 40.25 13.46 18.23
C PHE A 8 39.08 12.82 17.49
N PHE A 9 37.98 12.55 18.19
CA PHE A 9 36.68 12.30 17.58
C PHE A 9 36.08 13.65 17.17
N LEU A 10 36.12 13.97 15.88
CA LEU A 10 35.29 15.03 15.30
C LEU A 10 33.85 14.48 15.21
N LEU A 11 32.98 14.91 16.12
CA LEU A 11 31.53 14.79 15.97
C LEU A 11 31.12 15.69 14.80
N GLN A 12 30.96 15.13 13.60
CA GLN A 12 30.12 15.74 12.57
C GLN A 12 28.67 15.59 13.04
N GLN A 13 28.11 16.65 13.63
CA GLN A 13 26.67 16.80 13.70
C GLN A 13 26.17 16.94 12.26
N ALA A 14 25.51 15.90 11.74
CA ALA A 14 24.74 16.01 10.53
C ALA A 14 23.55 16.92 10.83
N PHE A 15 23.63 18.17 10.37
CA PHE A 15 22.43 19.00 10.26
C PHE A 15 21.51 18.32 9.23
N PRO A 16 20.21 18.09 9.51
CA PRO A 16 19.28 17.71 8.47
C PRO A 16 19.40 18.73 7.34
N ALA A 17 19.70 18.26 6.14
CA ALA A 17 19.74 19.11 4.96
C ALA A 17 18.39 19.84 4.86
N GLU A 18 18.41 21.16 4.86
CA GLU A 18 17.25 21.95 4.46
C GLU A 18 16.84 21.43 3.07
N ASN A 19 15.62 20.91 2.95
CA ASN A 19 15.03 20.66 1.64
C ASN A 19 14.89 22.01 0.95
N ILE A 20 15.87 22.36 0.12
CA ILE A 20 15.75 23.50 -0.76
C ILE A 20 14.60 23.17 -1.71
N ASP A 21 13.57 24.00 -1.68
CA ASP A 21 12.33 23.86 -2.45
C ASP A 21 12.60 24.25 -3.91
N ILE A 22 13.37 23.41 -4.61
CA ILE A 22 13.80 23.66 -6.00
C ILE A 22 12.62 23.33 -6.93
N PRO A 23 12.11 24.31 -7.71
CA PRO A 23 11.03 24.06 -8.66
C PRO A 23 11.45 23.07 -9.75
N GLY A 24 10.57 22.13 -10.07
CA GLY A 24 10.71 21.20 -11.19
C GLY A 24 9.65 21.44 -12.27
N ASP A 25 9.80 20.77 -13.41
CA ASP A 25 9.00 21.00 -14.62
C ASP A 25 8.06 19.83 -14.99
N GLY A 26 7.96 18.81 -14.14
CA GLY A 26 7.11 17.64 -14.34
C GLY A 26 7.67 16.63 -15.36
N LYS A 27 8.83 16.86 -15.98
CA LYS A 27 9.40 15.91 -16.96
C LYS A 27 10.06 14.71 -16.28
N LEU A 28 10.47 13.71 -17.05
CA LEU A 28 11.18 12.51 -16.54
C LEU A 28 12.49 12.80 -15.79
N SER A 29 13.14 13.92 -16.08
CA SER A 29 14.34 14.40 -15.39
C SER A 29 14.04 15.18 -14.11
N ASP A 30 12.76 15.46 -13.82
CA ASP A 30 12.34 16.20 -12.65
C ASP A 30 12.65 15.40 -11.38
N VAL A 31 13.55 15.95 -10.56
CA VAL A 31 14.01 15.33 -9.31
C VAL A 31 12.96 15.41 -8.20
N ASN A 32 11.89 16.17 -8.38
CA ASN A 32 10.83 16.31 -7.40
C ASN A 32 9.83 15.15 -7.44
N ILE A 33 9.75 14.43 -8.57
CA ILE A 33 8.86 13.28 -8.70
C ILE A 33 9.48 12.10 -7.94
N LEU A 34 8.77 11.65 -6.91
CA LEU A 34 9.08 10.41 -6.22
C LEU A 34 8.44 9.24 -6.96
N TYR A 35 9.29 8.29 -7.37
CA TYR A 35 8.87 7.04 -7.98
C TYR A 35 8.86 5.96 -6.90
N VAL A 36 7.68 5.55 -6.46
CA VAL A 36 7.51 4.49 -5.46
C VAL A 36 7.25 3.16 -6.18
N GLY A 37 7.94 2.11 -5.74
CA GLY A 37 7.92 0.79 -6.35
C GLY A 37 9.00 0.57 -7.41
N ARG A 38 8.80 -0.44 -8.25
CA ARG A 38 9.80 -0.87 -9.25
C ARG A 38 9.59 -0.18 -10.59
N TRP A 39 10.49 0.74 -10.91
CA TRP A 39 10.49 1.49 -12.16
C TRP A 39 11.73 1.17 -12.99
N ASP A 40 11.52 0.69 -14.22
CA ASP A 40 12.55 0.71 -15.26
C ASP A 40 12.76 2.14 -15.74
N ARG A 41 13.95 2.66 -15.47
CA ARG A 41 14.39 4.01 -15.87
C ARG A 41 15.58 3.97 -16.82
N SER A 42 15.85 2.81 -17.42
CA SER A 42 16.95 2.62 -18.37
C SER A 42 16.77 3.44 -19.65
N ASN A 43 15.53 3.73 -20.04
CA ASN A 43 15.19 4.64 -21.12
C ASN A 43 14.92 6.06 -20.56
N PRO A 44 15.74 7.07 -20.90
CA PRO A 44 15.55 8.44 -20.39
C PRO A 44 14.29 9.14 -20.95
N ASN A 45 13.63 8.56 -21.95
CA ASN A 45 12.44 9.11 -22.59
C ASN A 45 11.14 8.36 -22.22
N LEU A 46 11.22 7.30 -21.41
CA LEU A 46 10.08 6.51 -20.97
C LEU A 46 10.46 5.77 -19.69
N TYR A 47 9.74 6.01 -18.60
CA TYR A 47 9.86 5.18 -17.41
C TYR A 47 8.71 4.19 -17.35
N HIS A 48 9.00 2.94 -16.99
CA HIS A 48 8.02 1.87 -17.01
C HIS A 48 7.93 1.16 -15.67
N SER A 49 6.72 1.07 -15.10
CA SER A 49 6.43 0.12 -14.02
C SER A 49 5.56 -1.02 -14.53
N TYR A 50 6.01 -2.24 -14.23
CA TYR A 50 5.31 -3.49 -14.54
C TYR A 50 4.45 -3.99 -13.38
N TRP A 51 4.86 -3.74 -12.14
CA TRP A 51 4.20 -4.32 -10.97
C TRP A 51 3.03 -3.45 -10.48
N THR A 52 2.05 -4.10 -9.86
CA THR A 52 0.95 -3.41 -9.15
C THR A 52 1.48 -2.58 -7.99
N GLY A 53 0.74 -1.56 -7.58
CA GLY A 53 1.11 -0.74 -6.42
C GLY A 53 2.34 0.14 -6.62
N ALA A 54 2.85 0.28 -7.84
CA ALA A 54 3.80 1.33 -8.17
C ALA A 54 3.06 2.63 -8.49
N TYR A 55 3.59 3.74 -7.99
CA TYR A 55 2.97 5.05 -8.16
C TYR A 55 4.00 6.18 -8.11
N LEU A 56 3.54 7.36 -8.49
CA LEU A 56 4.26 8.62 -8.42
C LEU A 56 3.71 9.46 -7.29
N ARG A 57 4.59 10.18 -6.59
CA ARG A 57 4.21 11.26 -5.67
C ARG A 57 4.97 12.54 -5.98
N VAL A 58 4.25 13.65 -5.98
CA VAL A 58 4.83 14.98 -6.22
C VAL A 58 3.91 16.05 -5.64
N ASP A 59 4.48 17.14 -5.16
CA ASP A 59 3.71 18.34 -4.84
C ASP A 59 3.77 19.29 -6.04
N PHE A 60 2.74 20.07 -6.31
CA PHE A 60 2.69 20.96 -7.48
C PHE A 60 1.89 22.23 -7.22
N THR A 61 2.11 23.27 -8.02
CA THR A 61 1.22 24.44 -8.10
C THR A 61 0.38 24.42 -9.37
N GLY A 62 -0.63 25.28 -9.44
CA GLY A 62 -1.54 25.35 -10.58
C GLY A 62 -2.90 24.75 -10.26
N ARG A 63 -3.83 24.91 -11.18
CA ARG A 63 -5.24 24.55 -11.01
C ARG A 63 -5.58 23.24 -11.73
N ASN A 64 -4.67 22.77 -12.58
CA ASN A 64 -4.78 21.50 -13.30
C ASN A 64 -3.47 20.72 -13.28
N ILE A 65 -3.61 19.40 -13.30
CA ILE A 65 -2.48 18.49 -13.51
C ILE A 65 -2.91 17.34 -14.41
N GLY A 66 -2.01 16.95 -15.31
CA GLY A 66 -2.19 15.82 -16.21
C GLY A 66 -1.01 14.86 -16.15
N ILE A 67 -1.22 13.65 -16.65
CA ILE A 67 -0.20 12.63 -16.86
C ILE A 67 -0.07 12.36 -18.36
N LEU A 68 1.16 12.22 -18.84
CA LEU A 68 1.45 11.75 -20.19
C LEU A 68 1.90 10.30 -20.14
N LEU A 69 1.19 9.43 -20.88
CA LEU A 69 1.49 8.00 -20.98
C LEU A 69 1.75 7.60 -22.43
N GLN A 70 2.63 6.61 -22.66
CA GLN A 70 2.82 6.03 -23.98
C GLN A 70 1.63 5.16 -24.37
N SER A 71 1.10 4.38 -23.43
CA SER A 71 -0.03 3.47 -23.60
C SER A 71 -1.13 3.78 -22.57
N GLY A 72 -2.39 3.65 -22.96
CA GLY A 72 -3.52 3.81 -22.06
C GLY A 72 -3.60 2.67 -21.04
N THR A 73 -4.09 2.97 -19.84
CA THR A 73 -4.21 2.07 -18.69
C THR A 73 -5.19 2.66 -17.68
N ASN A 74 -5.66 1.86 -16.73
CA ASN A 74 -6.41 2.37 -15.59
C ASN A 74 -5.44 2.85 -14.49
N LEU A 75 -5.71 4.05 -13.98
CA LEU A 75 -4.94 4.71 -12.93
C LEU A 75 -5.74 4.78 -11.64
N VAL A 76 -5.06 4.74 -10.50
CA VAL A 76 -5.57 5.24 -9.22
C VAL A 76 -4.96 6.59 -8.92
N VAL A 77 -5.77 7.54 -8.48
CA VAL A 77 -5.34 8.92 -8.25
C VAL A 77 -5.90 9.44 -6.93
N SER A 78 -5.08 10.20 -6.20
CA SER A 78 -5.50 11.05 -5.08
C SER A 78 -4.81 12.40 -5.21
N ILE A 79 -5.58 13.47 -5.14
CA ILE A 79 -5.10 14.85 -5.07
C ILE A 79 -5.47 15.41 -3.69
N ASP A 80 -4.52 16.06 -3.02
CA ASP A 80 -4.70 16.66 -1.70
C ASP A 80 -5.19 15.69 -0.62
N GLY A 81 -4.87 14.41 -0.77
CA GLY A 81 -5.25 13.35 0.17
C GLY A 81 -6.72 12.98 0.12
N GLU A 82 -7.44 13.31 -0.96
CA GLU A 82 -8.78 12.77 -1.22
C GLU A 82 -8.78 11.24 -1.32
N ASP A 83 -9.97 10.64 -1.19
CA ASP A 83 -10.14 9.20 -1.39
C ASP A 83 -9.68 8.78 -2.80
N LEU A 84 -9.09 7.59 -2.89
CA LEU A 84 -8.63 7.07 -4.17
C LEU A 84 -9.81 6.90 -5.12
N ARG A 85 -9.57 7.30 -6.36
CA ARG A 85 -10.50 7.11 -7.48
C ARG A 85 -9.77 6.55 -8.68
N SER A 86 -10.48 5.74 -9.45
CA SER A 86 -10.00 5.18 -10.70
C SER A 86 -10.21 6.17 -11.86
N ILE A 87 -9.21 6.31 -12.73
CA ILE A 87 -9.30 7.04 -14.00
C ILE A 87 -8.90 6.08 -15.12
N ASN A 88 -9.70 6.01 -16.18
CA ASN A 88 -9.26 5.40 -17.44
C ASN A 88 -8.39 6.42 -18.20
N ALA A 89 -7.09 6.15 -18.28
CA ALA A 89 -6.15 7.00 -19.00
C ALA A 89 -5.92 6.48 -20.42
N THR A 90 -5.77 7.41 -21.36
CA THR A 90 -5.47 7.12 -22.76
C THR A 90 -3.97 7.25 -23.04
N SER A 91 -3.54 6.82 -24.23
CA SER A 91 -2.22 7.20 -24.75
C SER A 91 -2.17 8.72 -24.96
N GLY A 92 -1.08 9.35 -24.54
CA GLY A 92 -0.91 10.80 -24.53
C GLY A 92 -1.35 11.43 -23.21
N LEU A 93 -1.89 12.65 -23.28
CA LEU A 93 -2.26 13.44 -22.12
C LEU A 93 -3.62 13.03 -21.57
N THR A 94 -3.66 12.66 -20.29
CA THR A 94 -4.89 12.51 -19.50
C THR A 94 -4.90 13.51 -18.35
N ARG A 95 -5.98 14.28 -18.19
CA ARG A 95 -6.17 15.18 -17.04
C ARG A 95 -6.52 14.35 -15.78
N LEU A 96 -5.92 14.68 -14.64
CA LEU A 96 -6.07 13.91 -13.41
C LEU A 96 -7.09 14.49 -12.42
N ASN A 97 -7.35 15.80 -12.44
CA ASN A 97 -8.36 16.45 -11.60
C ASN A 97 -9.71 16.58 -12.34
N GLU A 98 -10.81 16.19 -11.71
CA GLU A 98 -12.16 16.28 -12.29
C GLU A 98 -12.67 17.72 -12.39
N VAL A 99 -12.32 18.53 -11.37
CA VAL A 99 -12.63 19.96 -11.29
C VAL A 99 -11.35 20.76 -11.13
N GLU A 100 -11.36 22.02 -11.58
CA GLU A 100 -10.22 22.90 -11.36
C GLU A 100 -9.95 23.10 -9.87
N LEU A 101 -8.68 23.00 -9.49
CA LEU A 101 -8.24 23.22 -8.13
C LEU A 101 -8.22 24.72 -7.80
N SER A 102 -8.22 25.02 -6.50
CA SER A 102 -7.95 26.37 -5.98
C SER A 102 -6.52 26.79 -6.27
N ASP A 103 -6.21 28.08 -6.16
CA ASP A 103 -4.80 28.49 -6.17
C ASP A 103 -4.07 27.96 -4.93
N GLY A 104 -2.87 27.41 -5.12
CA GLY A 104 -2.04 26.94 -4.03
C GLY A 104 -1.03 25.86 -4.42
N ARG A 105 -0.47 25.22 -3.40
CA ARG A 105 0.31 23.98 -3.52
C ARG A 105 -0.61 22.81 -3.23
N HIS A 106 -0.55 21.82 -4.10
CA HIS A 106 -1.33 20.59 -4.06
C HIS A 106 -0.38 19.39 -3.96
N SER A 107 -0.90 18.26 -3.49
CA SER A 107 -0.18 16.98 -3.52
C SER A 107 -0.84 16.03 -4.50
N LEU A 108 -0.04 15.27 -5.23
CA LEU A 108 -0.49 14.23 -6.15
C LEU A 108 0.07 12.87 -5.74
N LEU A 109 -0.80 11.86 -5.72
CA LEU A 109 -0.48 10.45 -5.87
C LEU A 109 -1.16 9.93 -7.14
N VAL A 110 -0.40 9.28 -8.02
CA VAL A 110 -0.96 8.60 -9.20
C VAL A 110 -0.23 7.30 -9.48
N GLY A 111 -0.98 6.19 -9.59
CA GLY A 111 -0.43 4.85 -9.74
C GLY A 111 -1.23 3.98 -10.69
N ALA A 112 -0.72 2.77 -10.95
CA ALA A 112 -1.44 1.73 -11.67
C ALA A 112 -2.63 1.23 -10.85
N ALA A 113 -3.78 1.06 -11.49
CA ALA A 113 -5.00 0.63 -10.79
C ALA A 113 -5.07 -0.89 -10.54
N GLY A 114 -4.10 -1.70 -10.96
CA GLY A 114 -4.11 -3.15 -10.78
C GLY A 114 -2.90 -3.88 -11.34
N GLN A 115 -2.87 -5.21 -11.15
CA GLN A 115 -1.77 -6.08 -11.59
C GLN A 115 -1.55 -6.17 -13.11
N ASN A 116 -2.54 -5.82 -13.91
CA ASN A 116 -2.46 -5.80 -15.37
C ASN A 116 -2.39 -4.37 -15.93
N GLU A 117 -2.27 -3.38 -15.04
CA GLU A 117 -2.21 -1.98 -15.39
C GLU A 117 -0.75 -1.52 -15.24
N GLU A 118 -0.08 -1.25 -16.35
CA GLU A 118 1.33 -0.88 -16.36
C GLU A 118 1.49 0.61 -16.66
N LEU A 119 2.43 1.27 -15.96
CA LEU A 119 2.64 2.71 -16.12
C LEU A 119 3.77 2.97 -17.11
N THR A 120 3.42 3.34 -18.34
CA THR A 120 4.37 3.78 -19.37
C THR A 120 4.51 5.31 -19.36
N PHE A 121 5.16 5.84 -18.34
CA PHE A 121 5.19 7.27 -18.00
C PHE A 121 6.14 8.10 -18.87
N LEU A 122 5.64 9.22 -19.39
CA LEU A 122 6.38 10.19 -20.22
C LEU A 122 6.57 11.55 -19.54
N GLY A 123 5.86 11.84 -18.45
CA GLY A 123 5.91 13.12 -17.74
C GLY A 123 4.56 13.56 -17.19
N LEU A 124 4.56 14.64 -16.42
CA LEU A 124 3.39 15.37 -15.96
C LEU A 124 3.16 16.58 -16.87
N SER A 125 1.90 16.96 -17.02
CA SER A 125 1.49 18.21 -17.64
C SER A 125 1.01 19.16 -16.55
N LEU A 126 1.58 20.36 -16.53
CA LEU A 126 1.24 21.42 -15.58
C LEU A 126 0.62 22.61 -16.33
N ASP A 127 -0.09 23.47 -15.61
CA ASP A 127 -0.51 24.77 -16.14
C ASP A 127 0.71 25.65 -16.50
N GLU A 128 0.50 26.69 -17.31
CA GLU A 128 1.57 27.64 -17.62
C GLU A 128 2.09 28.33 -16.34
N GLY A 129 3.41 28.26 -16.12
CA GLY A 129 4.06 28.83 -14.93
C GLY A 129 3.92 28.00 -13.65
N ALA A 130 3.18 26.90 -13.67
CA ALA A 130 3.14 25.94 -12.59
C ALA A 130 4.43 25.11 -12.53
N VAL A 131 4.75 24.64 -11.33
CA VAL A 131 5.98 23.89 -11.04
C VAL A 131 5.70 22.76 -10.06
N THR A 132 6.60 21.77 -10.04
CA THR A 132 6.61 20.72 -9.02
C THR A 132 7.52 21.07 -7.85
N TYR A 133 7.29 20.40 -6.73
CA TYR A 133 8.10 20.38 -5.53
C TYR A 133 8.20 18.94 -5.00
N ARG A 134 9.32 18.65 -4.34
CA ARG A 134 9.58 17.31 -3.84
C ARG A 134 8.60 16.96 -2.73
N ALA A 135 7.79 15.93 -2.95
CA ALA A 135 6.95 15.37 -1.91
C ALA A 135 7.82 14.82 -0.76
N GLN A 136 7.30 14.85 0.47
CA GLN A 136 8.00 14.23 1.60
C GLN A 136 8.05 12.71 1.41
N GLY A 137 9.27 12.16 1.36
CA GLY A 137 9.49 10.71 1.37
C GLY A 137 9.03 10.11 2.69
N LYS A 138 8.38 8.95 2.62
CA LYS A 138 7.89 8.22 3.81
C LYS A 138 8.65 6.92 3.99
N PHE A 139 8.42 6.27 5.11
CA PHE A 139 8.86 4.89 5.34
C PHE A 139 8.18 3.98 4.33
N LEU A 140 8.96 3.15 3.64
CA LEU A 140 8.50 2.29 2.55
C LEU A 140 8.23 0.87 3.06
N ILE A 141 6.99 0.41 2.89
CA ILE A 141 6.57 -0.97 3.11
C ILE A 141 6.37 -1.66 1.76
N GLU A 142 7.18 -2.67 1.46
CA GLU A 142 6.98 -3.52 0.28
C GLU A 142 6.19 -4.77 0.66
N TYR A 143 5.10 -5.02 -0.06
CA TYR A 143 4.28 -6.21 0.12
C TYR A 143 4.60 -7.23 -0.97
N ILE A 144 4.83 -8.47 -0.57
CA ILE A 144 5.09 -9.60 -1.47
C ILE A 144 3.95 -10.58 -1.29
N GLY A 145 3.25 -10.94 -2.37
CA GLY A 145 2.10 -11.83 -2.24
C GLY A 145 1.51 -12.35 -3.54
N ASP A 146 0.36 -12.99 -3.38
CA ASP A 146 -0.42 -13.56 -4.48
C ASP A 146 -1.61 -12.66 -4.87
N SER A 147 -2.70 -13.23 -5.37
CA SER A 147 -3.93 -12.51 -5.74
C SER A 147 -4.52 -11.66 -4.61
N ILE A 148 -4.36 -12.08 -3.35
CA ILE A 148 -4.88 -11.34 -2.19
C ILE A 148 -4.12 -10.02 -2.00
N THR A 149 -2.83 -10.00 -2.38
CA THR A 149 -1.96 -8.82 -2.31
C THR A 149 -1.89 -8.07 -3.64
N ALA A 150 -2.32 -8.69 -4.74
CA ALA A 150 -2.34 -8.10 -6.08
C ALA A 150 -3.68 -7.43 -6.46
N THR A 151 -4.78 -7.85 -5.83
CA THR A 151 -6.14 -7.41 -6.18
C THR A 151 -6.92 -6.87 -4.97
N GLY A 152 -7.73 -5.82 -5.18
CA GLY A 152 -8.69 -5.26 -4.21
C GLY A 152 -10.12 -5.71 -4.51
N GLY A 153 -10.91 -6.00 -3.46
CA GLY A 153 -12.28 -6.52 -3.56
C GLY A 153 -13.27 -5.59 -4.27
N GLU A 154 -14.23 -6.23 -4.95
CA GLU A 154 -15.49 -5.80 -5.61
C GLU A 154 -15.63 -4.46 -6.38
N ASP A 155 -14.91 -3.37 -6.06
CA ASP A 155 -15.22 -2.03 -6.55
C ASP A 155 -14.20 -1.42 -7.54
N ASP A 156 -13.78 -2.15 -8.58
CA ASP A 156 -12.99 -1.61 -9.73
C ASP A 156 -11.69 -0.83 -9.37
N GLN A 157 -11.25 -0.84 -8.11
CA GLN A 157 -10.03 -0.23 -7.59
C GLN A 157 -8.99 -1.32 -7.32
N SER A 158 -8.63 -2.06 -8.36
CA SER A 158 -7.93 -3.34 -8.21
C SER A 158 -6.56 -3.27 -7.52
N ALA A 159 -5.97 -2.09 -7.27
CA ALA A 159 -4.73 -1.92 -6.51
C ALA A 159 -4.94 -1.59 -5.01
N ALA A 160 -6.08 -1.01 -4.63
CA ALA A 160 -6.34 -0.56 -3.25
C ALA A 160 -6.87 -1.71 -2.37
N ASN A 161 -5.99 -2.64 -2.03
CA ASN A 161 -6.31 -3.78 -1.16
C ASN A 161 -5.75 -3.59 0.26
N TYR A 162 -5.76 -4.65 1.07
CA TYR A 162 -5.33 -4.57 2.47
C TYR A 162 -3.91 -3.99 2.61
N ALA A 163 -3.00 -4.29 1.67
CA ALA A 163 -1.63 -3.79 1.70
C ALA A 163 -1.59 -2.25 1.57
N TRP A 164 -2.36 -1.74 0.60
CA TRP A 164 -2.52 -0.30 0.37
C TRP A 164 -3.09 0.38 1.61
N TYR A 165 -4.27 -0.07 2.07
CA TYR A 165 -4.97 0.57 3.19
C TYR A 165 -4.19 0.47 4.51
N THR A 166 -3.48 -0.63 4.75
CA THR A 166 -2.61 -0.77 5.93
C THR A 166 -1.48 0.26 5.89
N ALA A 167 -0.78 0.41 4.77
CA ALA A 167 0.34 1.35 4.68
C ALA A 167 -0.11 2.81 4.69
N GLU A 168 -1.20 3.16 3.99
CA GLU A 168 -1.75 4.52 4.03
C GLU A 168 -2.25 4.91 5.41
N GLY A 169 -2.85 3.97 6.16
CA GLY A 169 -3.22 4.15 7.57
C GLY A 169 -2.01 4.31 8.50
N LEU A 170 -0.85 3.75 8.14
CA LEU A 170 0.41 3.94 8.85
C LEU A 170 1.20 5.17 8.36
N ASN A 171 0.64 5.96 7.45
CA ASN A 171 1.32 7.05 6.77
C ASN A 171 2.70 6.63 6.20
N CYS A 172 2.72 5.46 5.58
CA CYS A 172 3.88 4.88 4.92
C CYS A 172 3.70 4.93 3.40
N ASP A 173 4.80 5.07 2.66
CA ASP A 173 4.81 4.72 1.25
C ASP A 173 4.74 3.19 1.13
N HIS A 174 4.19 2.69 0.03
CA HIS A 174 4.08 1.24 -0.17
C HIS A 174 4.26 0.81 -1.62
N THR A 175 4.57 -0.46 -1.82
CA THR A 175 4.55 -1.08 -3.14
C THR A 175 4.23 -2.56 -3.04
N GLN A 176 3.81 -3.19 -4.14
CA GLN A 176 3.31 -4.56 -4.15
C GLN A 176 4.00 -5.37 -5.25
N ILE A 177 4.83 -6.34 -4.85
CA ILE A 177 5.39 -7.35 -5.76
C ILE A 177 4.51 -8.58 -5.65
N ALA A 178 3.36 -8.51 -6.31
CA ALA A 178 2.32 -9.52 -6.23
C ALA A 178 1.63 -9.72 -7.59
N PHE A 179 1.18 -10.95 -7.82
CA PHE A 179 0.40 -11.30 -9.02
C PHE A 179 -0.49 -12.51 -8.73
N SER A 180 -1.70 -12.50 -9.28
CA SER A 180 -2.70 -13.55 -9.05
C SER A 180 -2.23 -14.93 -9.49
N GLY A 181 -2.44 -15.93 -8.64
CA GLY A 181 -2.09 -17.33 -8.92
C GLY A 181 -0.62 -17.70 -8.67
N LEU A 182 0.26 -16.72 -8.42
CA LEU A 182 1.65 -17.01 -8.04
C LEU A 182 1.72 -17.75 -6.70
N ALA A 183 2.57 -18.76 -6.66
CA ALA A 183 3.04 -19.41 -5.45
C ALA A 183 4.32 -18.74 -4.94
N LEU A 184 4.75 -19.10 -3.73
CA LEU A 184 6.12 -18.85 -3.33
C LEU A 184 7.09 -19.71 -4.16
N THR A 185 6.79 -21.01 -4.28
CA THR A 185 7.75 -22.00 -4.77
C THR A 185 7.70 -22.19 -6.28
N THR A 186 8.83 -22.04 -6.96
CA THR A 186 8.94 -22.40 -8.38
C THR A 186 8.72 -23.91 -8.59
N GLY A 187 7.93 -24.26 -9.59
CA GLY A 187 7.42 -25.61 -9.87
C GLY A 187 6.03 -25.89 -9.29
N TYR A 188 5.49 -24.96 -8.50
CA TYR A 188 4.18 -25.03 -7.86
C TYR A 188 3.32 -23.80 -8.24
N GLY A 189 2.08 -23.74 -7.77
CA GLY A 189 1.15 -22.66 -8.09
C GLY A 189 0.00 -23.09 -9.00
N CYS A 190 -0.93 -22.16 -9.20
CA CYS A 190 -2.16 -22.39 -9.98
C CYS A 190 -2.02 -21.90 -11.43
N LEU A 191 -0.93 -21.23 -11.78
CA LEU A 191 -0.62 -20.76 -13.14
C LEU A 191 -0.03 -21.88 -14.00
N GLU A 192 -0.13 -21.70 -15.32
CA GLU A 192 0.42 -22.64 -16.31
C GLU A 192 1.94 -22.69 -16.23
N GLU A 193 2.60 -21.53 -16.36
CA GLU A 193 4.02 -21.38 -16.09
C GLU A 193 4.22 -21.26 -14.58
N LYS A 194 4.72 -22.34 -13.98
CA LYS A 194 4.85 -22.47 -12.52
C LYS A 194 6.10 -21.77 -11.98
N ILE A 195 6.29 -20.50 -12.32
CA ILE A 195 7.30 -19.65 -11.70
C ILE A 195 6.79 -19.18 -10.32
N GLY A 196 7.63 -19.31 -9.29
CA GLY A 196 7.33 -18.82 -7.95
C GLY A 196 7.93 -17.44 -7.71
N LEU A 197 7.44 -16.73 -6.69
CA LEU A 197 8.07 -15.50 -6.24
C LEU A 197 9.46 -15.72 -5.63
N ASP A 198 9.82 -16.94 -5.25
CA ASP A 198 11.21 -17.30 -4.95
C ASP A 198 12.17 -16.99 -6.12
N SER A 199 11.68 -16.86 -7.34
CA SER A 199 12.45 -16.54 -8.54
C SER A 199 12.00 -15.22 -9.15
N LEU A 200 10.69 -15.05 -9.41
CA LEU A 200 10.16 -13.88 -10.12
C LEU A 200 10.31 -12.58 -9.33
N TYR A 201 10.35 -12.62 -7.99
CA TYR A 201 10.64 -11.43 -7.16
C TYR A 201 11.97 -10.77 -7.54
N PHE A 202 12.93 -11.50 -8.12
CA PHE A 202 14.24 -10.96 -8.48
C PHE A 202 14.31 -10.43 -9.91
N CYS A 203 13.19 -10.41 -10.62
CA CYS A 203 13.06 -9.90 -11.97
C CYS A 203 12.41 -8.51 -11.99
N LEU A 204 12.77 -7.71 -13.00
CA LEU A 204 12.18 -6.40 -13.23
C LEU A 204 10.69 -6.51 -13.57
N LYS A 205 10.33 -7.46 -14.44
CA LYS A 205 8.98 -7.57 -15.01
C LYS A 205 8.10 -8.58 -14.26
N ASN A 206 6.80 -8.32 -14.29
CA ASN A 206 5.77 -9.18 -13.69
C ASN A 206 5.56 -10.49 -14.51
N TYR A 207 4.57 -11.28 -14.11
CA TYR A 207 4.22 -12.53 -14.77
C TYR A 207 3.76 -12.38 -16.23
N ASN A 208 3.15 -11.25 -16.62
CA ASN A 208 2.69 -11.02 -18.01
C ASN A 208 3.85 -11.01 -19.03
N HIS A 209 5.08 -10.85 -18.56
CA HIS A 209 6.29 -10.85 -19.39
C HIS A 209 7.15 -12.10 -19.20
N ILE A 210 6.59 -13.19 -18.66
CA ILE A 210 7.37 -14.39 -18.30
C ILE A 210 8.04 -15.08 -19.50
N ASP A 211 7.52 -14.90 -20.71
CA ASP A 211 8.08 -15.45 -21.94
C ASP A 211 9.13 -14.56 -22.59
N GLU A 212 9.27 -13.32 -22.15
CA GLU A 212 10.21 -12.38 -22.76
C GLU A 212 11.67 -12.74 -22.44
N ARG A 213 12.54 -12.61 -23.44
CA ARG A 213 13.96 -12.91 -23.32
C ARG A 213 14.81 -11.77 -23.90
N PRO A 214 15.96 -11.42 -23.27
CA PRO A 214 16.49 -12.00 -22.04
C PRO A 214 15.70 -11.58 -20.78
N ILE A 215 15.71 -12.42 -19.75
CA ILE A 215 15.13 -12.08 -18.44
C ILE A 215 15.94 -10.94 -17.83
N GLN A 216 15.26 -9.85 -17.48
CA GLN A 216 15.90 -8.68 -16.90
C GLN A 216 15.84 -8.76 -15.37
N PRO A 217 16.99 -8.76 -14.67
CA PRO A 217 17.01 -8.72 -13.21
C PRO A 217 16.50 -7.37 -12.72
N TRP A 218 15.85 -7.35 -11.57
CA TRP A 218 15.54 -6.09 -10.89
C TRP A 218 16.81 -5.46 -10.33
N ASP A 219 16.95 -4.13 -10.46
CA ASP A 219 18.02 -3.39 -9.80
C ASP A 219 17.63 -3.08 -8.35
N PHE A 220 18.30 -3.77 -7.42
CA PHE A 220 18.06 -3.68 -5.99
C PHE A 220 18.73 -2.46 -5.32
N SER A 221 18.88 -1.36 -6.07
CA SER A 221 19.51 -0.12 -5.58
C SER A 221 18.64 0.66 -4.60
N TYR A 222 17.31 0.50 -4.61
CA TYR A 222 16.44 0.97 -3.51
C TYR A 222 16.33 -0.09 -2.41
N THR A 223 16.04 0.35 -1.18
CA THR A 223 15.85 -0.54 -0.03
C THR A 223 14.50 -0.23 0.63
N PRO A 224 13.53 -1.15 0.65
CA PRO A 224 12.33 -0.99 1.46
C PRO A 224 12.70 -1.02 2.94
N ASN A 225 12.01 -0.23 3.76
CA ASN A 225 12.27 -0.24 5.20
C ASN A 225 11.69 -1.51 5.86
N MET A 226 10.57 -1.99 5.33
CA MET A 226 9.92 -3.21 5.77
C MET A 226 9.41 -4.00 4.55
N ILE A 227 9.47 -5.33 4.63
CA ILE A 227 8.83 -6.23 3.68
C ILE A 227 7.78 -7.06 4.43
N VAL A 228 6.55 -7.05 3.93
CA VAL A 228 5.43 -7.88 4.41
C VAL A 228 5.18 -8.99 3.40
N ILE A 229 5.20 -10.25 3.82
CA ILE A 229 5.11 -11.42 2.94
C ILE A 229 3.84 -12.20 3.28
N ASN A 230 2.96 -12.37 2.30
CA ASN A 230 1.75 -13.19 2.42
C ASN A 230 1.69 -14.15 1.23
N LEU A 231 2.32 -15.33 1.39
CA LEU A 231 2.46 -16.35 0.36
C LEU A 231 2.31 -17.75 0.93
N GLY A 232 1.77 -18.66 0.11
CA GLY A 232 1.54 -20.06 0.46
C GLY A 232 0.16 -20.56 0.02
N THR A 233 -0.79 -19.65 -0.23
CA THR A 233 -2.15 -19.95 -0.71
C THR A 233 -2.14 -20.85 -1.95
N ASN A 234 -1.28 -20.54 -2.93
CA ASN A 234 -1.26 -21.19 -4.24
C ASN A 234 -0.27 -22.36 -4.32
N ASP A 235 0.68 -22.48 -3.39
CA ASP A 235 1.59 -23.63 -3.34
C ASP A 235 0.82 -24.96 -3.18
N LYS A 236 -0.37 -24.91 -2.58
CA LYS A 236 -1.30 -26.06 -2.48
C LYS A 236 -1.85 -26.52 -3.84
N CYS A 237 -2.02 -25.64 -4.82
CA CYS A 237 -2.45 -26.00 -6.18
C CYS A 237 -1.45 -26.96 -6.84
N GLY A 238 -0.16 -26.82 -6.52
CA GLY A 238 0.89 -27.72 -6.97
C GLY A 238 1.14 -28.92 -6.04
N SER A 239 0.37 -29.07 -4.96
CA SER A 239 0.61 -30.06 -3.90
C SER A 239 2.02 -29.97 -3.29
N ALA A 240 2.51 -28.76 -3.01
CA ALA A 240 3.76 -28.60 -2.27
C ALA A 240 3.64 -29.29 -0.90
N THR A 241 4.67 -30.05 -0.52
CA THR A 241 4.73 -30.65 0.81
C THR A 241 5.17 -29.61 1.84
N ASP A 242 4.87 -29.85 3.12
CA ASP A 242 5.36 -29.02 4.23
C ASP A 242 6.89 -28.85 4.22
N ALA A 243 7.63 -29.91 3.85
CA ALA A 243 9.09 -29.85 3.75
C ALA A 243 9.55 -28.93 2.62
N VAL A 244 8.87 -28.96 1.46
CA VAL A 244 9.13 -28.06 0.34
C VAL A 244 8.84 -26.62 0.76
N MET A 245 7.65 -26.36 1.31
CA MET A 245 7.26 -25.01 1.74
C MET A 245 8.25 -24.41 2.75
N LYS A 246 8.59 -25.17 3.80
CA LYS A 246 9.57 -24.73 4.80
C LYS A 246 10.92 -24.39 4.18
N SER A 247 11.39 -25.22 3.24
CA SER A 247 12.66 -25.00 2.56
C SER A 247 12.61 -23.78 1.64
N SER A 248 11.56 -23.64 0.83
CA SER A 248 11.36 -22.51 -0.08
C SER A 248 11.27 -21.19 0.68
N MET A 249 10.46 -21.14 1.75
CA MET A 249 10.33 -19.95 2.59
C MET A 249 11.65 -19.59 3.25
N PHE A 250 12.37 -20.54 3.85
CA PHE A 250 13.67 -20.27 4.44
C PHE A 250 14.68 -19.73 3.41
N ASN A 251 14.73 -20.31 2.21
CA ASN A 251 15.64 -19.89 1.15
C ASN A 251 15.27 -18.50 0.62
N PHE A 252 13.97 -18.21 0.47
CA PHE A 252 13.50 -16.91 0.03
C PHE A 252 13.83 -15.81 1.04
N LEU A 253 13.53 -16.04 2.33
CA LEU A 253 13.88 -15.12 3.42
C LEU A 253 15.40 -14.88 3.50
N SER A 254 16.21 -15.93 3.33
CA SER A 254 17.67 -15.80 3.30
C SER A 254 18.15 -14.95 2.12
N ARG A 255 17.53 -15.09 0.95
CA ARG A 255 17.84 -14.24 -0.22
C ARG A 255 17.41 -12.79 0.01
N LEU A 256 16.21 -12.56 0.56
CA LEU A 256 15.76 -11.22 0.91
C LEU A 256 16.70 -10.54 1.92
N ARG A 257 17.15 -11.27 2.95
CA ARG A 257 18.12 -10.74 3.93
C ARG A 257 19.47 -10.41 3.28
N ASN A 258 19.94 -11.22 2.33
CA ASN A 258 21.16 -10.93 1.59
C ASN A 258 21.02 -9.69 0.68
N THR A 259 19.85 -9.53 0.06
CA THR A 259 19.53 -8.37 -0.78
C THR A 259 19.36 -7.10 0.05
N TYR A 260 18.66 -7.18 1.19
CA TYR A 260 18.38 -6.06 2.08
C TYR A 260 18.75 -6.38 3.54
N PRO A 261 20.02 -6.20 3.92
CA PRO A 261 20.51 -6.61 5.24
C PRO A 261 19.79 -5.97 6.43
N GLN A 262 19.28 -4.75 6.27
CA GLN A 262 18.67 -3.96 7.36
C GLN A 262 17.14 -3.97 7.37
N THR A 263 16.48 -4.44 6.31
CA THR A 263 15.02 -4.39 6.18
C THR A 263 14.32 -5.27 7.20
N THR A 264 13.24 -4.79 7.81
CA THR A 264 12.41 -5.61 8.69
C THR A 264 11.55 -6.56 7.86
N LEU A 265 11.61 -7.86 8.17
CA LEU A 265 10.80 -8.88 7.50
C LEU A 265 9.60 -9.25 8.36
N VAL A 266 8.39 -9.16 7.81
CA VAL A 266 7.15 -9.58 8.45
C VAL A 266 6.54 -10.67 7.59
N VAL A 267 6.53 -11.90 8.08
CA VAL A 267 6.01 -13.06 7.35
C VAL A 267 4.66 -13.43 7.93
N MET A 268 3.63 -13.40 7.11
CA MET A 268 2.26 -13.69 7.53
C MET A 268 1.93 -15.16 7.26
N GLU A 269 1.12 -15.74 8.14
CA GLU A 269 0.29 -16.88 7.78
C GLU A 269 -0.66 -16.48 6.63
N PRO A 270 -0.79 -17.28 5.56
CA PRO A 270 -1.84 -17.07 4.58
C PRO A 270 -3.22 -17.11 5.25
N PHE A 271 -4.14 -16.22 4.87
CA PHE A 271 -5.43 -16.08 5.59
C PHE A 271 -6.29 -17.36 5.62
N ASN A 272 -6.05 -18.29 4.69
CA ASN A 272 -6.70 -19.61 4.67
C ASN A 272 -5.97 -20.69 5.50
N GLY A 273 -4.95 -20.32 6.29
CA GLY A 273 -4.15 -21.20 7.15
C GLY A 273 -3.12 -22.06 6.43
N SER A 274 -2.98 -21.93 5.10
CA SER A 274 -2.10 -22.80 4.32
C SER A 274 -0.66 -22.72 4.81
N TYR A 275 -0.08 -23.87 5.16
CA TYR A 275 1.32 -24.03 5.56
C TYR A 275 1.77 -23.15 6.75
N SER A 276 0.85 -22.80 7.65
CA SER A 276 1.14 -22.01 8.86
C SER A 276 2.38 -22.53 9.63
N GLY A 277 2.37 -23.82 10.02
CA GLY A 277 3.48 -24.44 10.74
C GLY A 277 4.82 -24.47 9.97
N PRO A 278 4.85 -24.90 8.69
CA PRO A 278 6.05 -24.80 7.84
C PRO A 278 6.62 -23.39 7.69
N ILE A 279 5.77 -22.37 7.52
CA ILE A 279 6.19 -20.97 7.37
C ILE A 279 6.76 -20.44 8.69
N GLU A 280 6.06 -20.63 9.80
CA GLU A 280 6.54 -20.27 11.15
C GLU A 280 7.90 -20.95 11.44
N SER A 281 8.01 -22.24 11.13
CA SER A 281 9.26 -23.00 11.28
C SER A 281 10.42 -22.45 10.44
N ALA A 282 10.15 -21.85 9.28
CA ALA A 282 11.17 -21.21 8.45
C ALA A 282 11.65 -19.89 9.07
N VAL A 283 10.71 -19.09 9.60
CA VAL A 283 11.01 -17.85 10.33
C VAL A 283 11.83 -18.14 11.59
N GLU A 284 11.42 -19.12 12.40
CA GLU A 284 12.17 -19.51 13.60
C GLU A 284 13.57 -20.01 13.25
N LYS A 285 13.73 -20.73 12.13
CA LYS A 285 15.06 -21.11 11.65
C LYS A 285 15.93 -19.88 11.34
N CYS A 286 15.40 -18.85 10.67
CA CYS A 286 16.13 -17.59 10.46
C CYS A 286 16.57 -16.94 11.79
N LYS A 287 15.68 -16.90 12.79
CA LYS A 287 15.99 -16.37 14.12
C LYS A 287 17.09 -17.16 14.83
N THR A 288 17.05 -18.49 14.78
CA THR A 288 18.11 -19.34 15.37
C THR A 288 19.48 -19.14 14.72
N LEU A 289 19.51 -18.66 13.47
CA LEU A 289 20.73 -18.30 12.75
C LEU A 289 21.16 -16.84 12.97
N GLY A 290 20.45 -16.11 13.83
CA GLY A 290 20.82 -14.76 14.28
C GLY A 290 20.08 -13.61 13.61
N ASP A 291 19.10 -13.88 12.73
CA ASP A 291 18.25 -12.83 12.18
C ASP A 291 17.19 -12.41 13.20
N ASN A 292 17.43 -11.29 13.89
CA ASN A 292 16.50 -10.74 14.87
C ASN A 292 15.53 -9.70 14.27
N ASN A 293 15.66 -9.34 12.99
CA ASN A 293 14.78 -8.35 12.34
C ASN A 293 13.76 -9.04 11.42
N ILE A 294 13.15 -10.11 11.95
CA ILE A 294 12.12 -10.90 11.30
C ILE A 294 11.05 -11.33 12.32
N GLN A 295 9.78 -11.24 11.95
CA GLN A 295 8.67 -11.72 12.75
C GLN A 295 7.68 -12.55 11.92
N PHE A 296 7.03 -13.51 12.60
CA PHE A 296 5.90 -14.25 12.06
C PHE A 296 4.61 -13.67 12.63
N VAL A 297 3.62 -13.45 11.77
CA VAL A 297 2.29 -12.97 12.15
C VAL A 297 1.27 -14.05 11.85
N LYS A 298 0.69 -14.61 12.92
CA LYS A 298 -0.39 -15.59 12.82
C LYS A 298 -1.70 -14.87 12.53
N THR A 299 -2.44 -15.34 11.53
CA THR A 299 -3.69 -14.73 11.04
C THR A 299 -4.92 -15.57 11.36
N GLU A 300 -4.75 -16.74 12.00
CA GLU A 300 -5.86 -17.57 12.46
C GLU A 300 -6.92 -16.76 13.22
N GLY A 301 -8.17 -16.88 12.78
CA GLY A 301 -9.32 -16.21 13.39
C GLY A 301 -9.54 -14.75 12.97
N TRP A 302 -8.71 -14.18 12.09
CA TRP A 302 -8.91 -12.80 11.61
C TRP A 302 -10.15 -12.66 10.72
N LEU A 303 -10.44 -13.69 9.92
CA LEU A 303 -11.50 -13.70 8.91
C LEU A 303 -12.45 -14.89 9.11
N THR A 304 -13.73 -14.67 8.83
CA THR A 304 -14.77 -15.70 8.75
C THR A 304 -15.18 -15.94 7.28
N GLU A 305 -16.03 -16.93 7.02
CA GLU A 305 -16.50 -17.24 5.66
C GLU A 305 -17.18 -16.03 4.96
N GLU A 306 -17.88 -15.19 5.74
CA GLU A 306 -18.57 -13.99 5.24
C GLU A 306 -17.61 -12.87 4.80
N ASP A 307 -16.34 -12.96 5.17
CA ASP A 307 -15.31 -11.97 4.83
C ASP A 307 -14.67 -12.22 3.45
N TYR A 308 -15.09 -13.27 2.75
CA TYR A 308 -14.58 -13.64 1.44
C TYR A 308 -15.65 -13.51 0.35
N LYS A 309 -15.24 -13.10 -0.85
CA LYS A 309 -16.13 -13.08 -2.03
C LYS A 309 -16.31 -14.47 -2.66
N ASP A 310 -15.28 -15.31 -2.58
CA ASP A 310 -15.21 -16.63 -3.24
C ASP A 310 -14.56 -17.71 -2.35
N GLY A 311 -14.53 -17.46 -1.04
CA GLY A 311 -13.89 -18.34 -0.06
C GLY A 311 -12.35 -18.28 -0.02
N THR A 312 -11.70 -17.44 -0.84
CA THR A 312 -10.25 -17.22 -0.79
C THR A 312 -9.86 -15.74 -0.79
N HIS A 313 -10.53 -14.92 -1.60
CA HIS A 313 -10.23 -13.50 -1.73
C HIS A 313 -11.11 -12.66 -0.80
N PRO A 314 -10.52 -11.81 0.06
CA PRO A 314 -11.29 -10.94 0.94
C PRO A 314 -12.21 -9.99 0.17
N ASN A 315 -13.43 -9.81 0.67
CA ASN A 315 -14.31 -8.70 0.27
C ASN A 315 -13.96 -7.42 1.06
N LEU A 316 -14.79 -6.37 0.97
CA LEU A 316 -14.55 -5.11 1.69
C LEU A 316 -14.48 -5.30 3.21
N SER A 317 -15.40 -6.07 3.80
CA SER A 317 -15.39 -6.41 5.24
C SER A 317 -14.10 -7.15 5.61
N GLY A 318 -13.71 -8.15 4.81
CA GLY A 318 -12.47 -8.90 5.05
C GLY A 318 -11.23 -8.03 4.94
N ARG A 319 -11.15 -7.14 3.95
CA ARG A 319 -10.06 -6.16 3.82
C ARG A 319 -9.94 -5.31 5.09
N ASP A 320 -11.05 -4.75 5.57
CA ASP A 320 -11.05 -3.84 6.71
C ASP A 320 -10.64 -4.58 8.00
N LYS A 321 -11.08 -5.83 8.19
CA LYS A 321 -10.60 -6.69 9.27
C LYS A 321 -9.11 -7.01 9.15
N ILE A 322 -8.59 -7.29 7.96
CA ILE A 322 -7.14 -7.49 7.77
C ILE A 322 -6.38 -6.24 8.17
N VAL A 323 -6.77 -5.06 7.68
CA VAL A 323 -6.12 -3.79 7.99
C VAL A 323 -6.11 -3.55 9.50
N HIS A 324 -7.27 -3.68 10.14
CA HIS A 324 -7.41 -3.53 11.58
C HIS A 324 -6.50 -4.47 12.38
N ASN A 325 -6.40 -5.74 11.97
CA ASN A 325 -5.57 -6.71 12.69
C ASN A 325 -4.07 -6.60 12.36
N LEU A 326 -3.70 -6.18 11.14
CA LEU A 326 -2.30 -6.11 10.70
C LEU A 326 -1.58 -4.88 11.24
N MET A 327 -2.25 -3.72 11.27
CA MET A 327 -1.63 -2.47 11.70
C MET A 327 -0.99 -2.53 13.11
N PRO A 328 -1.60 -3.16 14.13
CA PRO A 328 -0.98 -3.37 15.44
C PRO A 328 0.35 -4.14 15.42
N TYR A 329 0.61 -4.99 14.42
CA TYR A 329 1.89 -5.69 14.27
C TYR A 329 2.94 -4.83 13.57
N LEU A 330 2.54 -3.94 12.67
CA LEU A 330 3.46 -3.11 11.90
C LEU A 330 3.80 -1.80 12.62
N LYS A 331 2.83 -1.15 13.27
CA LYS A 331 2.99 0.15 13.95
C LYS A 331 4.16 0.15 14.97
N PRO A 332 4.37 -0.88 15.80
CA PRO A 332 5.51 -0.93 16.72
C PRO A 332 6.88 -0.98 16.04
N LEU A 333 6.94 -1.45 14.79
CA LEU A 333 8.17 -1.56 14.01
C LEU A 333 8.55 -0.25 13.30
N LEU A 334 7.64 0.74 13.28
CA LEU A 334 7.91 2.03 12.67
C LEU A 334 8.86 2.89 13.53
N PRO A 335 9.66 3.78 12.91
CA PRO A 335 10.39 4.84 13.60
C PRO A 335 9.46 5.72 14.46
N SER A 336 9.98 6.23 15.58
CA SER A 336 9.21 7.00 16.57
C SER A 336 8.61 8.29 16.03
N ASP A 337 9.27 8.91 15.05
CA ASP A 337 8.81 10.11 14.35
C ASP A 337 7.57 9.86 13.49
N ILE A 338 7.43 8.66 12.91
CA ILE A 338 6.26 8.27 12.10
C ILE A 338 5.09 7.84 12.98
N LYS A 339 5.36 7.14 14.09
CA LYS A 339 4.33 6.74 15.07
C LYS A 339 3.48 7.91 15.59
N ASN A 340 4.02 9.13 15.52
CA ASN A 340 3.39 10.35 16.02
C ASN A 340 2.76 11.23 14.92
N VAL A 341 2.84 10.82 13.64
CA VAL A 341 2.17 11.56 12.57
C VAL A 341 0.67 11.28 12.63
N LYS A 342 -0.11 12.32 12.94
CA LYS A 342 -1.57 12.28 12.95
C LYS A 342 -2.10 12.35 11.51
N LYS A 343 -2.49 11.21 10.93
CA LYS A 343 -3.45 11.17 9.82
C LYS A 343 -4.81 10.77 10.42
N ASN A 344 -5.91 11.19 9.80
CA ASN A 344 -7.25 10.72 10.20
C ASN A 344 -7.26 9.18 10.11
N ASP A 345 -7.19 8.50 11.25
CA ASP A 345 -7.09 7.04 11.40
C ASP A 345 -8.46 6.34 11.26
N LEU A 346 -9.40 7.02 10.59
CA LEU A 346 -10.80 6.66 10.45
C LEU A 346 -11.12 6.33 8.99
N SER A 347 -11.49 5.08 8.72
CA SER A 347 -12.11 4.69 7.46
C SER A 347 -13.63 4.72 7.58
N PHE A 348 -14.27 5.23 6.54
CA PHE A 348 -15.70 5.38 6.43
C PHE A 348 -16.15 4.72 5.14
N SER A 349 -17.15 3.85 5.21
CA SER A 349 -17.85 3.34 4.05
C SER A 349 -19.36 3.50 4.23
N TYR A 350 -20.05 3.76 3.12
CA TYR A 350 -21.50 3.81 3.08
C TYR A 350 -22.00 2.86 1.99
N ASP A 351 -22.63 1.78 2.41
CA ASP A 351 -23.29 0.85 1.51
C ASP A 351 -24.68 1.39 1.16
N ILE A 352 -24.82 1.83 -0.09
CA ILE A 352 -26.06 2.40 -0.64
C ILE A 352 -27.18 1.34 -0.72
N ASN A 353 -26.85 0.07 -0.94
CA ASN A 353 -27.83 -0.99 -1.13
C ASN A 353 -28.43 -1.44 0.22
N SER A 354 -27.60 -1.57 1.25
CA SER A 354 -28.05 -1.92 2.59
C SER A 354 -28.43 -0.70 3.46
N HIS A 355 -28.19 0.52 2.98
CA HIS A 355 -28.34 1.78 3.70
C HIS A 355 -27.53 1.85 5.00
N LYS A 356 -26.42 1.12 5.10
CA LYS A 356 -25.58 1.07 6.30
C LYS A 356 -24.36 1.97 6.14
N ILE A 357 -24.12 2.79 7.16
CA ILE A 357 -22.81 3.40 7.36
C ILE A 357 -21.99 2.42 8.18
N ILE A 358 -20.75 2.18 7.75
CA ILE A 358 -19.76 1.46 8.54
C ILE A 358 -18.58 2.41 8.78
N VAL A 359 -18.25 2.59 10.05
CA VAL A 359 -17.09 3.36 10.50
C VAL A 359 -16.12 2.40 11.14
N HIS A 360 -14.88 2.40 10.68
CA HIS A 360 -13.76 1.75 11.37
C HIS A 360 -12.74 2.80 11.77
N SER A 361 -12.15 2.60 12.94
CA SER A 361 -11.16 3.49 13.51
C SER A 361 -10.06 2.66 14.15
N LEU A 362 -8.83 3.13 14.01
CA LEU A 362 -7.68 2.49 14.69
C LEU A 362 -7.63 2.86 16.17
N ASP A 363 -8.09 4.07 16.49
CA ASP A 363 -8.32 4.51 17.86
C ASP A 363 -9.77 4.20 18.27
N GLU A 364 -9.99 3.77 19.51
CA GLU A 364 -11.33 3.44 20.00
C GLU A 364 -12.30 4.60 19.74
N ILE A 365 -13.38 4.35 19.00
CA ILE A 365 -14.42 5.33 18.76
C ILE A 365 -15.12 5.58 20.09
N LYS A 366 -15.27 6.86 20.45
CA LYS A 366 -15.92 7.30 21.69
C LYS A 366 -17.31 7.83 21.43
N ASN A 367 -17.51 8.62 20.38
CA ASN A 367 -18.82 9.20 20.06
C ASN A 367 -19.08 9.21 18.56
N ILE A 368 -20.33 8.95 18.20
CA ILE A 368 -20.85 9.02 16.85
C ILE A 368 -22.11 9.87 16.86
N LEU A 369 -22.11 10.90 16.02
CA LEU A 369 -23.20 11.86 15.91
C LEU A 369 -23.63 11.95 14.44
N LEU A 370 -24.92 11.78 14.16
CA LEU A 370 -25.47 12.00 12.83
C LEU A 370 -26.43 13.18 12.87
N TYR A 371 -26.21 14.15 12.00
CA TYR A 371 -27.09 15.30 11.82
C TYR A 371 -27.77 15.23 10.46
N ASN A 372 -29.05 15.60 10.38
CA ASN A 372 -29.74 15.73 9.10
C ASN A 372 -29.41 17.07 8.40
N SER A 373 -29.95 17.28 7.20
CA SER A 373 -29.75 18.49 6.39
C SER A 373 -30.22 19.80 7.05
N MET A 374 -31.07 19.73 8.07
CA MET A 374 -31.50 20.88 8.88
C MET A 374 -30.59 21.14 10.09
N GLY A 375 -29.52 20.36 10.24
CA GLY A 375 -28.60 20.45 11.38
C GLY A 375 -29.16 19.84 12.67
N MET A 376 -30.27 19.10 12.61
CA MET A 376 -30.80 18.41 13.78
C MET A 376 -30.06 17.10 14.02
N LEU A 377 -29.65 16.86 15.27
CA LEU A 377 -29.06 15.59 15.68
C LEU A 377 -30.13 14.49 15.63
N VAL A 378 -29.91 13.48 14.80
CA VAL A 378 -30.84 12.37 14.56
C VAL A 378 -30.31 11.02 15.04
N TYR A 379 -28.99 10.91 15.26
CA TYR A 379 -28.36 9.75 15.90
C TYR A 379 -27.27 10.23 16.84
N ASN A 380 -27.20 9.64 18.03
CA ASN A 380 -26.14 9.88 19.00
C ASN A 380 -25.84 8.58 19.73
N ASN A 381 -24.60 8.11 19.62
CA ASN A 381 -24.17 6.92 20.31
C ASN A 381 -22.77 7.13 20.88
N SER A 382 -22.60 6.80 22.15
CA SER A 382 -21.29 6.70 22.79
C SER A 382 -20.90 5.23 22.80
N ILE A 383 -19.80 4.91 22.12
CA ILE A 383 -19.32 3.54 21.98
C ILE A 383 -17.92 3.42 22.57
N SER A 384 -17.50 2.17 22.76
CA SER A 384 -16.16 1.80 23.19
C SER A 384 -15.71 0.67 22.29
N SER A 385 -15.55 1.00 21.01
CA SER A 385 -15.34 0.05 19.92
C SER A 385 -14.49 0.69 18.85
N ASP A 386 -13.67 -0.10 18.17
CA ASP A 386 -12.94 0.30 16.96
C ASP A 386 -13.83 0.36 15.71
N SER A 387 -15.08 -0.08 15.82
CA SER A 387 -16.00 -0.19 14.71
C SER A 387 -17.42 0.15 15.12
N CYS A 388 -18.18 0.71 14.17
CA CYS A 388 -19.59 1.01 14.34
C CYS A 388 -20.35 0.86 13.04
N GLU A 389 -21.56 0.31 13.13
CA GLU A 389 -22.53 0.28 12.05
C GLU A 389 -23.73 1.17 12.42
N ILE A 390 -24.18 2.00 11.47
CA ILE A 390 -25.39 2.81 11.57
C ILE A 390 -26.32 2.43 10.43
N ASP A 391 -27.45 1.80 10.75
CA ASP A 391 -28.50 1.51 9.79
C ASP A 391 -29.35 2.76 9.52
N LEU A 392 -29.28 3.26 8.28
CA LEU A 392 -30.06 4.41 7.85
C LEU A 392 -31.41 4.04 7.24
N SER A 393 -31.82 2.77 7.19
CA SER A 393 -33.04 2.31 6.50
C SER A 393 -34.28 3.12 6.91
N GLY A 394 -34.43 3.43 8.20
CA GLY A 394 -35.55 4.23 8.75
C GLY A 394 -35.47 5.75 8.56
N TYR A 395 -34.37 6.28 8.03
CA TYR A 395 -34.14 7.73 7.90
C TYR A 395 -34.69 8.27 6.56
N MET A 396 -34.97 9.56 6.46
CA MET A 396 -35.42 10.15 5.18
C MET A 396 -34.29 10.21 4.15
N LYS A 397 -34.62 10.20 2.86
CA LYS A 397 -33.63 10.46 1.80
C LYS A 397 -33.06 11.87 1.93
N GLY A 398 -31.78 12.03 1.62
CA GLY A 398 -31.10 13.32 1.67
C GLY A 398 -29.72 13.29 2.32
N TYR A 399 -29.18 14.48 2.58
CA TYR A 399 -27.85 14.65 3.15
C TYR A 399 -27.83 14.55 4.67
N TYR A 400 -26.80 13.88 5.16
CA TYR A 400 -26.46 13.78 6.57
C TYR A 400 -25.00 14.19 6.80
N ILE A 401 -24.74 14.70 8.00
CA ILE A 401 -23.40 14.98 8.49
C ILE A 401 -23.10 13.98 9.62
N LEU A 402 -22.17 13.08 9.38
CA LEU A 402 -21.67 12.16 10.39
C LEU A 402 -20.45 12.79 11.05
N ARG A 403 -20.40 12.79 12.38
CA ARG A 403 -19.21 13.14 13.15
C ARG A 403 -18.79 11.96 14.00
N VAL A 404 -17.51 11.63 13.94
CA VAL A 404 -16.92 10.52 14.69
C VAL A 404 -15.82 11.09 15.57
N GLN A 405 -15.93 10.84 16.87
CA GLN A 405 -14.91 11.19 17.85
C GLN A 405 -14.22 9.94 18.36
N THR A 406 -12.90 9.93 18.42
CA THR A 406 -12.10 8.78 18.86
C THR A 406 -11.40 9.07 20.19
N SER A 407 -10.79 8.04 20.78
CA SER A 407 -10.13 8.07 22.10
C SER A 407 -8.90 8.98 22.16
N ASN A 408 -8.32 9.30 21.02
CA ASN A 408 -7.24 10.28 20.89
C ASN A 408 -7.76 11.75 20.88
N ASN A 409 -9.07 11.97 21.08
CA ASN A 409 -9.81 13.24 20.98
C ASN A 409 -9.90 13.86 19.58
N GLU A 410 -9.62 13.12 18.52
CA GLU A 410 -9.87 13.53 17.14
C GLU A 410 -11.36 13.54 16.83
N LEU A 411 -11.81 14.49 16.01
CA LEU A 411 -13.19 14.62 15.57
C LEU A 411 -13.22 14.76 14.04
N VAL A 412 -13.66 13.72 13.35
CA VAL A 412 -13.75 13.70 11.88
C VAL A 412 -15.19 13.87 11.46
N THR A 413 -15.41 14.55 10.34
CA THR A 413 -16.74 14.83 9.80
C THR A 413 -16.87 14.29 8.38
N TYR A 414 -17.88 13.45 8.14
CA TYR A 414 -18.21 12.89 6.84
C TYR A 414 -19.56 13.44 6.36
N LYS A 415 -19.69 13.61 5.04
CA LYS A 415 -20.98 13.87 4.38
C LYS A 415 -21.52 12.55 3.85
N VAL A 416 -22.77 12.23 4.18
CA VAL A 416 -23.43 11.01 3.73
C VAL A 416 -24.65 11.39 2.91
N LEU A 417 -24.76 10.86 1.68
CA LEU A 417 -25.94 11.03 0.85
C LEU A 417 -26.75 9.74 0.87
N LYS A 418 -27.91 9.76 1.54
CA LYS A 418 -28.87 8.65 1.46
C LYS A 418 -29.75 8.81 0.22
N GLY A 419 -29.61 7.88 -0.72
CA GLY A 419 -30.30 7.84 -2.02
C GLY A 419 -31.78 7.47 -2.00
#